data_AF-A0A1T5C948-F1
#
_entry.id   AF-A0A1T5C948-F1
#
_cell.length_a   1.000
_cell.length_b   1.000
_cell.length_c   1.000
_cell.angle_alpha   90.00
_cell.angle_beta   90.00
_cell.angle_gamma   90.00
#
_symmetry.space_group_name_H-M   'P 1'
#
loop_
_entity.id
_entity.type
_entity.pdbx_description
1 polymer ?
#
loop_
_entity_poly.entity_id
_entity_poly.type
_entity_poly.pdbx_seq_one_letter_code
_entity_poly.pdbx_strand_id
1 'polypeptide(L)'
;MKKILLLFIVSISSNHCLGQLTVTVGVKYKSTDGSYSKYYFREIDLVTGVELNNATNTREYDVYSDYALIWFDQTQVAIVKLKSKIQSDVNRMMGKPIDKTLLEINCQIAGYNKEGVDQNGTEWKLCFYSHDLQSLCS
;
A
#
# COMPACT_ATOMS: atom_id res chain seq x y z
N MET A 1 1.02 43.57 -42.39
CA MET A 1 0.44 42.34 -41.83
C MET A 1 1.50 41.67 -40.95
N LYS A 2 1.48 41.91 -39.63
CA LYS A 2 2.45 41.32 -38.68
C LYS A 2 1.80 40.13 -38.00
N LYS A 3 2.31 38.92 -38.24
CA LYS A 3 1.87 37.69 -37.57
C LYS A 3 2.59 37.62 -36.22
N ILE A 4 1.86 37.72 -35.12
CA ILE A 4 2.36 37.45 -33.77
C ILE A 4 2.28 35.93 -33.56
N LEU A 5 3.43 35.29 -33.46
CA LEU A 5 3.55 33.87 -33.15
C LEU A 5 3.47 33.72 -31.62
N LEU A 6 2.34 33.25 -31.09
CA LEU A 6 2.18 32.90 -29.68
C LEU A 6 2.86 31.54 -29.43
N LEU A 7 3.98 31.56 -28.70
CA LEU A 7 4.68 30.37 -28.25
C LEU A 7 4.05 29.88 -26.93
N PHE A 8 3.22 28.84 -27.01
CA PHE A 8 2.67 28.17 -25.83
C PHE A 8 3.76 27.26 -25.23
N ILE A 9 4.43 27.72 -24.18
CA ILE A 9 5.35 26.90 -23.40
C ILE A 9 4.48 26.01 -22.50
N VAL A 10 4.22 24.78 -22.96
CA VAL A 10 3.61 23.73 -22.15
C VAL A 10 4.67 23.26 -21.16
N SER A 11 4.62 23.78 -19.93
CA SER A 11 5.38 23.27 -18.81
C SER A 11 4.94 21.85 -18.52
N ILE A 12 5.71 20.87 -18.99
CA ILE A 12 5.57 19.47 -18.60
C ILE A 12 6.03 19.39 -17.14
N SER A 13 5.10 19.56 -16.21
CA SER A 13 5.32 19.20 -14.80
C SER A 13 5.56 17.70 -14.77
N SER A 14 6.83 17.32 -14.58
CA SER A 14 7.22 15.96 -14.22
C SER A 14 6.51 15.58 -12.93
N ASN A 15 5.37 14.89 -13.05
CA ASN A 15 4.77 14.20 -11.93
C ASN A 15 5.83 13.22 -11.43
N HIS A 16 6.40 13.51 -10.27
CA HIS A 16 7.18 12.51 -9.55
C HIS A 16 6.24 11.33 -9.33
N CYS A 17 6.45 10.25 -10.08
CA CYS A 17 5.83 8.97 -9.79
C CYS A 17 6.40 8.55 -8.43
N LEU A 18 5.68 8.88 -7.35
CA LEU A 18 5.98 8.37 -6.02
C LEU A 18 5.83 6.85 -6.14
N GLY A 19 6.93 6.14 -5.88
CA GLY A 19 7.09 4.71 -6.20
C GLY A 19 6.27 3.81 -5.27
N GLN A 20 4.96 3.83 -5.43
CA GLN A 20 4.03 2.90 -4.82
C GLN A 20 4.32 1.49 -5.33
N LEU A 21 4.50 0.53 -4.41
CA LEU A 21 4.68 -0.87 -4.78
C LEU A 21 3.32 -1.57 -4.84
N THR A 22 2.93 -1.95 -6.04
CA THR A 22 1.73 -2.74 -6.30
C THR A 22 2.05 -4.23 -6.32
N VAL A 23 1.33 -5.04 -5.54
CA VAL A 23 1.53 -6.49 -5.42
C VAL A 23 0.19 -7.24 -5.32
N THR A 24 0.13 -8.46 -5.84
CA THR A 24 -1.02 -9.35 -5.60
C THR A 24 -0.83 -10.12 -4.29
N VAL A 25 -1.81 -10.03 -3.40
CA VAL A 25 -1.76 -10.60 -2.04
C VAL A 25 -3.08 -11.32 -1.75
N GLY A 26 -3.02 -12.45 -1.05
CA GLY A 26 -4.20 -13.07 -0.46
C GLY A 26 -4.66 -12.28 0.76
N VAL A 27 -5.87 -11.72 0.72
CA VAL A 27 -6.46 -10.95 1.83
C VAL A 27 -7.67 -11.64 2.43
N LYS A 28 -7.84 -11.55 3.74
CA LYS A 28 -9.09 -11.86 4.43
C LYS A 28 -9.35 -10.87 5.55
N TYR A 29 -10.62 -10.65 5.85
CA TYR A 29 -11.06 -9.69 6.86
C TYR A 29 -11.93 -10.37 7.90
N LYS A 30 -12.00 -9.76 9.09
CA LYS A 30 -12.86 -10.23 10.17
C LYS A 30 -14.25 -9.62 10.02
N SER A 31 -15.25 -10.49 9.92
CA SER A 31 -16.66 -10.15 9.86
C SER A 31 -17.18 -9.67 11.23
N THR A 32 -18.37 -9.07 11.22
CA THR A 32 -19.04 -8.58 12.43
C THR A 32 -19.39 -9.67 13.45
N ASP A 33 -19.55 -10.92 13.01
CA ASP A 33 -19.73 -12.09 13.86
C ASP A 33 -18.42 -12.62 14.47
N GLY A 34 -17.29 -11.96 14.18
CA GLY A 34 -15.96 -12.33 14.66
C GLY A 34 -15.26 -13.41 13.82
N SER A 35 -15.94 -14.00 12.84
CA SER A 35 -15.33 -14.97 11.91
C SER A 35 -14.45 -14.27 10.88
N TYR A 36 -13.48 -14.99 10.32
CA TYR A 36 -12.69 -14.48 9.19
C TYR A 36 -13.32 -14.93 7.88
N SER A 37 -13.32 -14.05 6.88
CA SER A 37 -13.66 -14.42 5.51
C SER A 37 -12.70 -15.49 4.97
N LYS A 38 -13.09 -16.16 3.89
CA LYS A 38 -12.12 -16.87 3.03
C LYS A 38 -11.11 -15.87 2.46
N TYR A 39 -9.99 -16.38 1.97
CA TYR A 39 -9.02 -15.55 1.25
C TYR A 39 -9.55 -15.13 -0.12
N TYR A 40 -9.23 -13.89 -0.48
CA TYR A 40 -9.44 -13.32 -1.80
C TYR A 40 -8.11 -12.76 -2.28
N PHE A 41 -7.69 -13.09 -3.50
CA PHE A 41 -6.51 -12.47 -4.09
C PHE A 41 -6.89 -11.09 -4.63
N ARG A 42 -6.12 -10.09 -4.23
CA ARG A 42 -6.30 -8.68 -4.61
C ARG A 42 -4.97 -8.08 -4.96
N GLU A 43 -4.99 -7.21 -5.96
CA GLU A 43 -3.94 -6.23 -6.13
C GLU A 43 -4.07 -5.20 -5.00
N ILE A 44 -2.96 -4.96 -4.32
CA ILE A 44 -2.87 -3.98 -3.25
C ILE A 44 -1.67 -3.09 -3.50
N ASP A 45 -1.69 -1.92 -2.88
CA ASP A 45 -0.52 -1.07 -2.83
C ASP A 45 0.06 -1.01 -1.44
N LEU A 46 1.39 -1.00 -1.38
CA LEU A 46 2.15 -0.78 -0.16
C LEU A 46 2.74 0.62 -0.15
N VAL A 47 2.47 1.35 0.93
CA VAL A 47 2.95 2.72 1.12
C VAL A 47 3.38 2.96 2.56
N THR A 48 4.28 3.91 2.76
CA THR A 48 4.58 4.47 4.08
C THR A 48 3.47 5.41 4.55
N GLY A 49 3.37 5.66 5.86
CA GLY A 49 2.51 6.73 6.37
C GLY A 49 2.91 8.13 5.86
N VAL A 50 4.19 8.36 5.57
CA VAL A 50 4.68 9.63 4.98
C VAL A 50 4.16 9.81 3.56
N GLU A 51 4.29 8.79 2.72
CA GLU A 51 3.77 8.80 1.34
C GLU A 51 2.27 8.97 1.32
N LEU A 52 1.56 8.28 2.22
CA LEU A 52 0.10 8.36 2.29
C LEU A 52 -0.37 9.75 2.72
N ASN A 53 0.23 10.34 3.77
CA ASN A 53 -0.04 11.72 4.17
C ASN A 53 0.22 12.72 3.05
N ASN A 54 1.31 12.54 2.29
CA ASN A 54 1.65 13.40 1.16
C ASN A 54 0.62 13.24 0.03
N ALA A 55 0.21 12.01 -0.30
CA ALA A 55 -0.76 11.71 -1.35
C ALA A 55 -2.17 12.23 -1.02
N THR A 56 -2.56 12.22 0.25
CA THR A 56 -3.89 12.69 0.70
C THR A 56 -3.89 14.14 1.18
N ASN A 57 -2.73 14.80 1.23
CA ASN A 57 -2.55 16.13 1.82
C ASN A 57 -3.09 16.21 3.28
N THR A 58 -2.79 15.19 4.09
CA THR A 58 -3.20 15.11 5.51
C THR A 58 -2.01 14.82 6.43
N ARG A 59 -2.28 14.71 7.74
CA ARG A 59 -1.31 14.26 8.76
C ARG A 59 -1.90 13.14 9.64
N GLU A 60 -2.90 12.44 9.11
CA GLU A 60 -3.69 11.46 9.87
C GLU A 60 -2.99 10.10 9.96
N TYR A 61 -2.06 9.82 9.04
CA TYR A 61 -1.35 8.56 8.98
C TYR A 61 -0.06 8.62 9.80
N ASP A 62 0.22 7.56 10.54
CA ASP A 62 1.38 7.45 11.40
C ASP A 62 2.63 7.27 10.54
N VAL A 63 3.53 8.25 10.62
CA VAL A 63 4.80 8.28 9.87
C VAL A 63 5.73 7.11 10.22
N TYR A 64 5.51 6.41 11.33
CA TYR A 64 6.24 5.20 11.75
C TYR A 64 5.56 3.89 11.35
N SER A 65 4.52 3.96 10.52
CA SER A 65 3.77 2.79 10.09
C SER A 65 3.80 2.60 8.58
N ASP A 66 3.63 1.34 8.17
CA ASP A 66 3.41 0.95 6.78
C ASP A 66 1.93 0.61 6.61
N TYR A 67 1.41 0.86 5.41
CA TYR A 67 0.00 0.71 5.08
C TYR A 67 -0.18 -0.15 3.83
N ALA A 68 -1.24 -0.97 3.84
CA ALA A 68 -1.72 -1.68 2.68
C ALA A 68 -3.03 -1.05 2.20
N LEU A 69 -3.09 -0.64 0.94
CA LEU A 69 -4.26 -0.08 0.29
C LEU A 69 -4.89 -1.17 -0.56
N ILE A 70 -6.05 -1.67 -0.12
CA ILE A 70 -6.79 -2.72 -0.81
C ILE A 70 -7.90 -2.06 -1.61
N TRP A 71 -7.74 -1.99 -2.93
CA TRP A 71 -8.71 -1.37 -3.83
C TRP A 71 -9.82 -2.34 -4.21
N PHE A 72 -11.08 -1.90 -4.07
CA PHE A 72 -12.26 -2.62 -4.54
C PHE A 72 -12.78 -2.05 -5.85
N ASP A 73 -12.66 -0.74 -6.02
CA ASP A 73 -12.89 0.01 -7.25
C ASP A 73 -12.08 1.32 -7.22
N GLN A 74 -12.28 2.22 -8.18
CA GLN A 74 -11.54 3.49 -8.29
C GLN A 74 -11.76 4.47 -7.12
N THR A 75 -12.82 4.26 -6.34
CA THR A 75 -13.28 5.15 -5.28
C THR A 75 -13.37 4.48 -3.91
N GLN A 76 -13.24 3.15 -3.87
CA GLN A 76 -13.36 2.33 -2.66
C GLN A 76 -12.03 1.65 -2.36
N VAL A 77 -11.42 2.06 -1.25
CA VAL A 77 -10.16 1.52 -0.74
C VAL A 77 -10.28 1.23 0.75
N ALA A 78 -9.81 0.06 1.17
CA ALA A 78 -9.52 -0.19 2.59
C ALA A 78 -8.06 0.20 2.84
N ILE A 79 -7.85 1.20 3.70
CA ILE A 79 -6.53 1.64 4.13
C ILE A 79 -6.18 0.92 5.43
N VAL A 80 -5.35 -0.10 5.33
CA VAL A 80 -5.00 -1.00 6.44
C VAL A 80 -3.67 -0.59 7.05
N LYS A 81 -3.67 -0.14 8.31
CA LYS A 81 -2.43 0.08 9.08
C LYS A 81 -1.86 -1.27 9.49
N LEU A 82 -0.66 -1.60 9.02
CA LEU A 82 -0.01 -2.87 9.35
C LEU A 82 0.51 -2.87 10.79
N LYS A 83 0.28 -3.96 11.53
CA LYS A 83 0.80 -4.14 12.90
C LYS A 83 2.32 -4.32 12.91
N SER A 84 2.86 -4.94 11.88
CA SER A 84 4.29 -5.21 11.73
C SER A 84 4.86 -4.40 10.58
N LYS A 85 6.06 -3.89 10.79
CA LYS A 85 6.79 -3.02 9.88
C LYS A 85 7.42 -3.86 8.75
N ILE A 86 7.29 -3.41 7.51
CA ILE A 86 8.01 -3.93 6.34
C ILE A 86 9.41 -3.32 6.30
N GLN A 87 9.52 -2.03 6.61
CA GLN A 87 10.79 -1.30 6.56
C GLN A 87 11.23 -0.70 7.91
N SER A 88 12.46 -0.21 7.95
CA SER A 88 13.04 0.48 9.11
C SER A 88 12.39 1.85 9.35
N ASP A 89 12.42 2.32 10.59
CA ASP A 89 11.90 3.66 10.95
C ASP A 89 12.61 4.78 10.19
N VAL A 90 13.92 4.66 9.98
CA VAL A 90 14.70 5.66 9.24
C VAL A 90 14.22 5.77 7.79
N ASN A 91 14.03 4.65 7.09
CA ASN A 91 13.57 4.68 5.70
C ASN A 91 12.16 5.27 5.59
N ARG A 92 11.25 4.90 6.50
CA ARG A 92 9.91 5.49 6.60
C ARG A 92 9.93 7.00 6.77
N MET A 93 10.68 7.50 7.75
CA MET A 93 10.74 8.93 8.06
C MET A 93 11.35 9.75 6.92
N MET A 94 12.25 9.14 6.15
CA MET A 94 12.81 9.74 4.95
C MET A 94 11.85 9.72 3.74
N GLY A 95 10.66 9.12 3.87
CA GLY A 95 9.71 8.95 2.78
C GLY A 95 10.25 8.04 1.68
N LYS A 96 11.13 7.09 2.02
CA LYS A 96 11.58 6.10 1.04
C LYS A 96 10.45 5.12 0.75
N PRO A 97 10.15 4.85 -0.53
CA PRO A 97 9.12 3.89 -0.88
C PRO A 97 9.48 2.48 -0.41
N ILE A 98 8.46 1.68 -0.14
CA ILE A 98 8.63 0.24 0.05
C ILE A 98 8.92 -0.37 -1.32
N ASP A 99 10.12 -0.91 -1.51
CA ASP A 99 10.45 -1.62 -2.74
C ASP A 99 10.23 -3.14 -2.62
N LYS A 100 10.21 -3.81 -3.77
CA LYS A 100 9.95 -5.25 -3.87
C LYS A 100 11.00 -6.09 -3.14
N THR A 101 12.28 -5.72 -3.23
CA THR A 101 13.38 -6.45 -2.59
C THR A 101 13.25 -6.38 -1.08
N LEU A 102 12.89 -5.22 -0.54
CA LEU A 102 12.66 -5.03 0.89
C LEU A 102 11.48 -5.86 1.38
N LEU A 103 10.38 -5.89 0.63
CA LEU A 103 9.23 -6.73 0.94
C LEU A 103 9.63 -8.21 0.97
N GLU A 104 10.35 -8.70 -0.04
CA GLU A 104 10.80 -10.09 -0.14
C GLU A 104 11.69 -10.49 1.05
N ILE A 105 12.68 -9.66 1.40
CA ILE A 105 13.55 -9.89 2.56
C ILE A 105 12.73 -9.90 3.86
N ASN A 106 11.82 -8.94 4.03
CA ASN A 106 10.98 -8.87 5.22
C ASN A 106 10.10 -10.13 5.34
N CYS A 107 9.55 -10.62 4.23
CA CYS A 107 8.76 -11.84 4.21
C CYS A 107 9.58 -13.09 4.57
N GLN A 108 10.84 -13.18 4.12
CA GLN A 108 11.73 -14.28 4.47
C GLN A 108 12.11 -14.29 5.96
N ILE A 109 12.29 -13.11 6.57
CA ILE A 109 12.75 -13.00 7.96
C ILE A 109 11.57 -13.03 8.95
N ALA A 110 10.53 -12.24 8.68
CA ALA A 110 9.42 -11.98 9.60
C ALA A 110 8.13 -12.72 9.20
N GLY A 111 8.20 -13.57 8.16
CA GLY A 111 7.08 -14.33 7.64
C GLY A 111 6.20 -13.58 6.64
N TYR A 112 5.46 -14.36 5.86
CA TYR A 112 4.60 -13.91 4.76
C TYR A 112 3.25 -13.38 5.19
N ASN A 113 2.84 -13.66 6.42
CA ASN A 113 1.57 -13.19 6.97
C ASN A 113 1.79 -11.84 7.66
N LYS A 114 0.99 -10.86 7.28
CA LYS A 114 0.88 -9.59 8.00
C LYS A 114 -0.55 -9.41 8.46
N GLU A 115 -0.69 -8.67 9.55
CA GLU A 115 -1.98 -8.28 10.08
C GLU A 115 -2.07 -6.76 10.14
N GLY A 116 -3.29 -6.25 10.08
CA GLY A 116 -3.54 -4.82 10.22
C GLY A 116 -4.98 -4.52 10.57
N VAL A 117 -5.26 -3.24 10.77
CA VAL A 117 -6.60 -2.73 11.06
C VAL A 117 -6.87 -1.57 10.11
N ASP A 118 -8.06 -1.55 9.49
CA ASP A 118 -8.46 -0.44 8.63
C ASP A 118 -9.08 0.73 9.40
N GLN A 119 -9.43 1.80 8.69
CA GLN A 119 -10.04 3.01 9.26
C GLN A 119 -11.41 2.76 9.93
N ASN A 120 -12.09 1.66 9.60
CA ASN A 120 -13.37 1.26 10.20
C ASN A 120 -13.18 0.31 11.41
N GLY A 121 -11.94 -0.01 11.79
CA GLY A 121 -11.66 -0.97 12.85
C GLY A 121 -11.72 -2.43 12.41
N THR A 122 -11.86 -2.72 11.11
CA THR A 122 -11.87 -4.09 10.60
C THR A 122 -10.47 -4.69 10.70
N GLU A 123 -10.36 -5.89 11.27
CA GLU A 123 -9.10 -6.64 11.27
C GLU A 123 -8.86 -7.30 9.91
N TRP A 124 -7.65 -7.14 9.38
CA TRP A 124 -7.21 -7.71 8.10
C TRP A 124 -6.02 -8.62 8.29
N LYS A 125 -5.97 -9.70 7.49
CA LYS A 125 -4.81 -10.59 7.33
C LYS A 125 -4.41 -10.63 5.86
N LEU A 126 -3.10 -10.49 5.62
CA LEU A 126 -2.49 -10.39 4.29
C LEU A 126 -1.42 -11.47 4.14
N CYS A 127 -1.50 -12.27 3.07
CA CYS A 127 -0.59 -13.35 2.69
C CYS A 127 0.27 -12.87 1.47
N PHE A 128 1.51 -12.41 1.71
CA PHE A 128 2.38 -11.74 0.72
C PHE A 128 3.16 -12.67 -0.23
N TYR A 129 2.67 -13.89 -0.48
CA TYR A 129 3.31 -14.83 -1.41
C TYR A 129 2.32 -15.29 -2.48
N SER A 130 2.69 -15.14 -3.75
CA SER A 130 1.85 -15.49 -4.91
C SER A 130 2.67 -16.19 -6.00
N HIS A 131 2.39 -17.48 -6.25
CA HIS A 131 1.88 -18.03 -7.51
C HIS A 131 1.70 -19.57 -7.36
N ASP A 132 2.48 -20.20 -6.47
CA ASP A 132 2.57 -21.66 -6.34
C ASP A 132 1.85 -22.27 -5.12
N LEU A 133 1.29 -21.45 -4.21
CA LEU A 133 0.84 -21.91 -2.88
C LEU A 133 -0.57 -21.43 -2.51
N GLN A 134 -1.50 -21.41 -3.46
CA GLN A 134 -2.94 -21.25 -3.16
C GLN A 134 -3.43 -22.23 -2.07
N SER A 135 -2.79 -23.40 -1.94
CA SER A 135 -3.09 -24.43 -0.96
C SER A 135 -2.58 -24.16 0.48
N LEU A 136 -1.74 -23.15 0.69
CA LEU A 136 -1.23 -22.79 2.03
C LEU A 136 -1.95 -21.58 2.64
N CYS A 137 -2.50 -20.70 1.80
CA CYS A 137 -3.41 -19.63 2.23
C CYS A 137 -4.88 -20.10 2.09
N SER A 138 -5.18 -21.39 2.30
CA SER A 138 -6.54 -21.96 2.33
C SER A 138 -6.87 -22.55 3.69
#